data_AF-A0A1H9G1U2-F1
#
_entry.id   AF-A0A1H9G1U2-F1
#
_cell.length_a   1.000
_cell.length_b   1.000
_cell.length_c   1.000
_cell.angle_alpha   90.00
_cell.angle_beta   90.00
_cell.angle_gamma   90.00
#
_symmetry.space_group_name_H-M   'P 1'
#
loop_
_entity.id
_entity.type
_entity.pdbx_description
1 polymer ?
#
loop_
_entity_poly.entity_id
_entity_poly.type
_entity_poly.pdbx_seq_one_letter_code
_entity_poly.pdbx_strand_id
1 'polypeptide(L)'
;MITFRSLSDDDPDLAHSPLLRAALLTLQYVQEHGAIGLTEMKAFKRVFVHWAVEHFDWPGSGGEEMFRYNKVINEYEFPPLEVLHYLLITLRLGRHFKGEFRLTKRGADPTWASAA
;
A
#
# COMPACT_ATOMS: atom_id res chain seq x y z
N MET A 1 -25.29 -0.23 -16.64
CA MET A 1 -24.89 -0.55 -15.25
C MET A 1 -23.96 -1.75 -15.32
N ILE A 2 -22.70 -1.60 -14.93
CA ILE A 2 -21.75 -2.71 -14.90
C ILE A 2 -22.06 -3.53 -13.65
N THR A 3 -22.27 -4.85 -13.80
CA THR A 3 -22.50 -5.76 -12.68
C THR A 3 -21.17 -6.39 -12.31
N PHE A 4 -20.73 -6.21 -11.06
CA PHE A 4 -19.52 -6.84 -10.57
C PHE A 4 -19.83 -8.25 -10.08
N ARG A 5 -18.99 -9.21 -10.46
CA ARG A 5 -19.03 -10.56 -9.91
C ARG A 5 -18.39 -10.52 -8.51
N SER A 6 -19.07 -11.07 -7.52
CA SER A 6 -18.44 -11.33 -6.22
C SER A 6 -17.45 -12.48 -6.39
N LEU A 7 -16.21 -12.26 -5.94
CA LEU A 7 -15.20 -13.29 -5.83
C LEU A 7 -15.22 -13.86 -4.40
N SER A 8 -14.74 -15.09 -4.25
CA SER A 8 -14.42 -15.65 -2.93
C SER A 8 -13.12 -15.01 -2.42
N ASP A 9 -12.91 -14.96 -1.10
CA ASP A 9 -11.66 -14.43 -0.53
C ASP A 9 -10.44 -15.31 -0.89
N ASP A 10 -10.67 -16.58 -1.20
CA ASP A 10 -9.64 -17.55 -1.64
C ASP A 10 -9.59 -17.70 -3.17
N ASP A 11 -10.17 -16.77 -3.94
CA ASP A 11 -10.19 -16.86 -5.40
C ASP A 11 -8.77 -16.64 -5.98
N PRO A 12 -8.24 -17.56 -6.80
CA PRO A 12 -6.87 -17.48 -7.30
C PRO A 12 -6.59 -16.21 -8.13
N ASP A 13 -7.62 -15.59 -8.72
CA ASP A 13 -7.45 -14.36 -9.49
C ASP A 13 -7.05 -13.18 -8.59
N LEU A 14 -7.33 -13.23 -7.28
CA LEU A 14 -6.92 -12.19 -6.33
C LEU A 14 -5.40 -12.08 -6.21
N ALA A 15 -4.66 -13.19 -6.39
CA ALA A 15 -3.20 -13.19 -6.40
C ALA A 15 -2.63 -12.28 -7.51
N HIS A 16 -3.39 -12.07 -8.58
CA HIS A 16 -2.99 -11.20 -9.68
C HIS A 16 -3.33 -9.73 -9.47
N SER A 17 -4.09 -9.36 -8.43
CA SER A 17 -4.44 -7.98 -8.12
C SER A 17 -3.24 -7.20 -7.54
N PRO A 18 -2.66 -6.23 -8.28
CA PRO A 18 -1.52 -5.45 -7.77
C PRO A 18 -1.91 -4.59 -6.58
N LEU A 19 -3.17 -4.12 -6.53
CA LEU A 19 -3.69 -3.34 -5.41
C LEU A 19 -3.80 -4.16 -4.14
N LEU A 20 -4.29 -5.41 -4.24
CA LEU A 20 -4.36 -6.29 -3.09
C LEU A 20 -2.95 -6.62 -2.59
N ARG A 21 -2.05 -7.07 -3.47
CA ARG A 21 -0.66 -7.37 -3.09
C ARG A 21 0.02 -6.18 -2.40
N ALA A 22 -0.08 -4.99 -2.98
CA ALA A 22 0.50 -3.77 -2.41
C ALA A 22 -0.10 -3.41 -1.04
N ALA A 23 -1.41 -3.61 -0.85
CA ALA A 23 -2.05 -3.42 0.44
C ALA A 23 -1.52 -4.39 1.49
N LEU A 24 -1.45 -5.68 1.17
CA LEU A 24 -0.95 -6.72 2.09
C LEU A 24 0.52 -6.46 2.45
N LEU A 25 1.36 -6.13 1.47
CA LEU A 25 2.76 -5.73 1.68
C LEU A 25 2.88 -4.53 2.61
N THR A 26 2.04 -3.51 2.43
CA THR A 26 2.05 -2.32 3.30
C THR A 26 1.62 -2.66 4.73
N LEU A 27 0.58 -3.47 4.89
CA LEU A 27 0.11 -3.90 6.20
C LEU A 27 1.19 -4.75 6.91
N GLN A 28 1.80 -5.69 6.19
CA GLN A 28 2.92 -6.51 6.66
C GLN A 28 4.12 -5.65 7.07
N TYR A 29 4.51 -4.68 6.25
CA TYR A 29 5.60 -3.76 6.55
C TYR A 29 5.40 -3.05 7.89
N VAL A 30 4.18 -2.57 8.17
CA VAL A 30 3.89 -1.89 9.44
C VAL A 30 3.93 -2.85 10.63
N GLN A 31 3.57 -4.13 10.42
CA GLN A 31 3.69 -5.15 11.48
C GLN A 31 5.16 -5.47 11.79
N GLU A 32 6.01 -5.60 10.76
CA GLU A 32 7.40 -6.02 10.90
C GLU A 32 8.34 -4.88 11.33
N HIS A 33 8.14 -3.69 10.78
CA HIS A 33 9.04 -2.54 10.95
C HIS A 33 8.47 -1.43 11.83
N GLY A 34 7.18 -1.51 12.19
CA GLY A 34 6.47 -0.48 12.94
C GLY A 34 5.90 0.63 12.05
N ALA A 35 5.50 1.72 12.70
CA ALA A 35 4.76 2.80 12.04
C ALA A 35 5.55 3.47 10.90
N ILE A 36 4.87 3.83 9.81
CA ILE A 36 5.50 4.54 8.69
C ILE A 36 5.43 6.04 8.94
N GLY A 37 6.56 6.74 8.84
CA GLY A 37 6.58 8.19 9.00
C GLY A 37 5.83 8.93 7.88
N LEU A 38 5.13 9.99 8.24
CA LEU A 38 4.43 10.89 7.33
C LEU A 38 5.09 12.27 7.26
N THR A 39 4.88 12.97 6.15
CA THR A 39 5.18 14.39 6.00
C THR A 39 4.14 15.26 6.74
N GLU A 40 4.36 16.57 6.79
CA GLU A 40 3.39 17.51 7.34
C GLU A 40 2.06 17.46 6.57
N MET A 41 2.13 17.29 5.25
CA MET A 41 0.98 17.09 4.35
C MET A 41 0.37 15.68 4.41
N LYS A 42 0.77 14.86 5.39
CA LYS A 42 0.29 13.48 5.60
C LYS A 42 0.60 12.51 4.47
N ALA A 43 1.57 12.82 3.61
CA ALA A 43 2.10 11.88 2.64
C ALA A 43 3.11 10.93 3.30
N PHE A 44 3.27 9.70 2.79
CA PHE A 44 4.34 8.80 3.19
C PHE A 44 5.71 9.41 2.95
N LYS A 45 6.62 9.26 3.92
CA LYS A 45 8.00 9.74 3.75
C LYS A 45 8.72 8.93 2.67
N ARG A 46 9.63 9.60 1.96
CA ARG A 46 10.43 9.03 0.86
C ARG A 46 11.04 7.65 1.15
N VAL A 47 11.48 7.39 2.38
CA VAL A 47 12.07 6.08 2.73
C VAL A 47 11.10 4.93 2.48
N PHE A 48 9.82 5.12 2.84
CA PHE A 48 8.79 4.13 2.55
C PHE A 48 8.36 4.15 1.08
N VAL A 49 8.29 5.33 0.45
CA VAL A 49 7.97 5.43 -1.00
C VAL A 49 8.97 4.64 -1.83
N HIS A 50 10.27 4.76 -1.53
CA HIS A 50 11.32 3.99 -2.19
C HIS A 50 11.12 2.49 -2.03
N TRP A 51 10.88 2.04 -0.80
CA TRP A 51 10.58 0.64 -0.53
C TRP A 51 9.35 0.16 -1.30
N ALA A 52 8.27 0.93 -1.32
CA ALA A 52 7.04 0.57 -2.03
C ALA A 52 7.26 0.43 -3.54
N VAL A 53 8.01 1.35 -4.16
CA VAL A 53 8.35 1.28 -5.59
C VAL A 53 9.16 0.02 -5.93
N GLU A 54 10.02 -0.44 -5.03
CA GLU A 54 10.81 -1.66 -5.21
C GLU A 54 9.99 -2.96 -5.01
N HIS A 55 8.91 -2.93 -4.21
CA HIS A 55 8.22 -4.15 -3.77
C HIS A 55 6.80 -4.33 -4.33
N PHE A 56 6.12 -3.27 -4.78
CA PHE A 56 4.69 -3.38 -5.18
C PHE A 56 4.46 -4.15 -6.47
N ASP A 57 5.51 -4.39 -7.28
CA ASP A 57 5.42 -5.05 -8.59
C ASP A 57 4.22 -4.52 -9.40
N TRP A 58 4.17 -3.19 -9.53
CA TRP A 58 3.06 -2.51 -10.17
C TRP A 58 3.27 -2.46 -11.69
N PRO A 59 2.30 -2.91 -12.51
CA PRO A 59 2.43 -2.90 -13.97
C PRO A 59 2.71 -1.49 -14.52
N GLY A 60 3.83 -1.33 -15.22
CA GLY A 60 4.24 -0.03 -15.81
C GLY A 60 4.68 1.02 -14.78
N SER A 61 5.03 0.61 -13.56
CA SER A 61 5.54 1.52 -12.52
C SER A 61 6.55 0.83 -11.60
N GLY A 62 7.34 -0.09 -12.15
CA GLY A 62 8.43 -0.74 -11.41
C GLY A 62 9.61 0.20 -11.15
N GLY A 63 10.50 -0.16 -10.24
CA GLY A 63 11.63 0.68 -9.83
C GLY A 63 12.51 1.18 -10.97
N GLU A 64 12.81 0.35 -11.97
CA GLU A 64 13.60 0.77 -13.14
C GLU A 64 12.92 1.89 -13.96
N GLU A 65 11.60 1.87 -14.04
CA GLU A 65 10.82 2.86 -14.77
C GLU A 65 10.67 4.14 -13.95
N MET A 66 10.31 3.99 -12.67
CA MET A 66 10.10 5.10 -11.76
C MET A 66 11.40 5.88 -11.50
N PHE A 67 12.52 5.18 -11.27
CA PHE A 67 13.80 5.82 -10.97
C PHE A 67 14.62 6.19 -12.22
N ARG A 68 14.08 6.03 -13.43
CA ARG A 68 14.80 6.27 -14.69
C ARG A 68 15.38 7.68 -14.78
N TYR A 69 14.60 8.68 -14.38
CA TYR A 69 14.98 10.09 -14.46
C TYR A 69 15.23 10.72 -13.09
N ASN A 70 14.53 10.26 -12.05
CA ASN A 70 14.60 10.80 -10.72
C ASN A 70 15.11 9.74 -9.74
N LYS A 71 16.21 10.03 -9.03
CA LYS A 71 16.73 9.12 -7.99
C LYS A 71 15.93 9.14 -6.70
N VAL A 72 15.03 10.11 -6.53
CA VAL A 72 14.19 10.25 -5.34
C VAL A 72 12.79 10.56 -5.81
N ILE A 73 11.82 9.82 -5.28
CA ILE A 73 10.41 9.91 -5.64
C ILE A 73 9.60 10.12 -4.36
N ASN A 74 8.63 11.02 -4.42
CA ASN A 74 7.67 11.24 -3.36
C ASN A 74 6.32 10.55 -3.67
N GLU A 75 5.42 10.47 -2.70
CA GLU A 75 4.16 9.73 -2.87
C GLU A 75 3.30 10.23 -4.04
N TYR A 76 3.22 11.54 -4.28
CA TYR A 76 2.44 12.12 -5.39
C TYR A 76 3.06 11.83 -6.76
N GLU A 77 4.32 11.40 -6.79
CA GLU A 77 5.01 10.94 -8.00
C GLU A 77 4.86 9.42 -8.18
N PHE A 78 4.23 8.72 -7.24
CA PHE A 78 3.92 7.29 -7.33
C PHE A 78 2.41 7.06 -7.06
N PRO A 79 1.54 7.35 -8.05
CA PRO A 79 0.08 7.26 -7.91
C PRO A 79 -0.46 5.94 -7.34
N PRO A 80 0.13 4.75 -7.62
CA PRO A 80 -0.32 3.52 -6.99
C PRO A 80 -0.30 3.57 -5.45
N LEU A 81 0.74 4.17 -4.87
CA LEU A 81 0.86 4.30 -3.42
C LEU A 81 -0.09 5.36 -2.87
N GLU A 82 -0.27 6.48 -3.56
CA GLU A 82 -1.22 7.52 -3.16
C GLU A 82 -2.65 6.96 -3.06
N VAL A 83 -3.10 6.22 -4.08
CA VAL A 83 -4.42 5.57 -4.09
C VAL A 83 -4.52 4.54 -2.96
N LEU A 84 -3.47 3.72 -2.77
CA LEU A 84 -3.45 2.73 -1.71
C LEU A 84 -3.56 3.38 -0.33
N HIS A 85 -2.80 4.45 -0.08
CA HIS A 85 -2.83 5.18 1.18
C HIS A 85 -4.23 5.70 1.49
N TYR A 86 -4.88 6.33 0.50
CA TYR A 86 -6.26 6.77 0.62
C TYR A 86 -7.21 5.62 0.99
N LEU A 87 -7.09 4.46 0.35
CA LEU A 87 -7.92 3.29 0.61
C LEU A 87 -7.70 2.72 2.01
N LEU A 88 -6.45 2.57 2.46
CA LEU A 88 -6.14 2.02 3.77
C LEU A 88 -6.71 2.89 4.90
N ILE A 89 -6.72 4.22 4.72
CA ILE A 89 -7.35 5.16 5.66
C ILE A 89 -8.88 5.06 5.58
N THR A 90 -9.45 5.08 4.37
CA THR A 90 -10.91 5.07 4.16
C THR A 90 -11.55 3.79 4.69
N LEU A 91 -10.90 2.64 4.48
CA LEU A 91 -11.32 1.33 4.99
C LEU A 91 -10.99 1.12 6.47
N ARG A 92 -10.33 2.09 7.11
CA ARG A 92 -9.90 2.07 8.52
C ARG A 92 -8.98 0.89 8.83
N LEU A 93 -8.12 0.49 7.90
CA LEU A 93 -7.05 -0.48 8.13
C LEU A 93 -5.80 0.22 8.68
N GLY A 94 -5.56 1.44 8.21
CA GLY A 94 -4.58 2.36 8.76
C GLY A 94 -5.23 3.60 9.40
N ARG A 95 -4.41 4.37 10.10
CA ARG A 95 -4.75 5.71 10.60
C ARG A 95 -3.53 6.60 10.66
N HIS A 96 -3.73 7.90 10.48
CA HIS A 96 -2.73 8.90 10.82
C HIS A 96 -2.73 9.16 12.33
N PHE A 97 -1.56 9.09 12.95
CA PHE A 97 -1.38 9.39 14.36
C PHE A 97 0.00 10.01 14.60
N LYS A 98 0.04 11.22 15.17
CA LYS A 98 1.29 11.93 15.53
C LYS A 98 2.37 11.96 14.43
N GLY A 99 1.95 12.18 13.17
CA GLY A 99 2.88 12.25 12.04
C GLY A 99 3.34 10.89 11.52
N GLU A 100 2.63 9.82 11.87
CA GLU A 100 2.89 8.46 11.39
C GLU A 100 1.60 7.81 10.89
N PHE A 101 1.75 6.87 9.97
CA PHE A 101 0.73 5.91 9.62
C PHE A 101 0.90 4.68 10.51
N ARG A 102 -0.19 4.29 11.17
CA ARG A 102 -0.25 3.14 12.08
C ARG A 102 -1.42 2.26 11.71
N LEU A 103 -1.30 0.95 11.94
CA LEU A 103 -2.45 0.06 11.82
C LEU A 103 -3.52 0.38 12.86
N THR A 104 -4.77 0.19 12.46
CA THR A 104 -5.87 0.06 13.42
C THR A 104 -5.90 -1.38 13.94
N LYS A 105 -6.76 -1.67 14.92
CA LYS A 105 -7.00 -3.05 15.36
C LYS A 105 -7.42 -3.97 14.19
N ARG A 106 -8.22 -3.45 13.26
CA ARG A 106 -8.68 -4.18 12.08
C ARG A 106 -7.56 -4.42 11.07
N GLY A 107 -6.69 -3.43 10.82
CA GLY A 107 -5.55 -3.62 9.93
C GLY A 107 -4.45 -4.52 10.49
N ALA A 108 -4.37 -4.64 11.82
CA ALA A 108 -3.45 -5.54 12.51
C ALA A 108 -4.00 -6.98 12.65
N ASP A 109 -5.23 -7.23 12.19
CA ASP A 109 -5.84 -8.55 12.27
C ASP A 109 -5.18 -9.48 11.21
N PRO A 110 -4.58 -10.62 11.59
CA PRO A 110 -3.90 -11.50 10.65
C PRO A 110 -4.84 -12.25 9.70
N THR A 111 -6.16 -12.14 9.88
CA THR A 111 -7.15 -12.80 8.99
C THR A 111 -7.05 -12.37 7.53
N TRP A 112 -6.44 -11.22 7.21
CA TRP A 112 -6.14 -10.87 5.82
C TRP A 112 -4.93 -11.64 5.25
N ALA A 113 -4.05 -12.17 6.09
CA ALA A 113 -2.82 -12.86 5.67
C ALA A 113 -3.08 -14.26 5.13
N SER A 114 -4.27 -14.83 5.38
CA SER A 114 -4.70 -16.09 4.74
C SER A 114 -5.26 -15.89 3.33
N ALA A 115 -5.49 -14.65 2.89
CA ALA A 115 -5.97 -14.30 1.55
C ALA A 115 -4.82 -14.00 0.56
N ALA A 116 -3.57 -14.28 0.95
CA ALA A 116 -2.34 -14.08 0.17
C ALA A 116 -1.78 -15.43 -0.31
#